data_AF-A1AMU7-F1
#
_entry.id   AF-A1AMU7-F1
#
_cell.length_a   1.000
_cell.length_b   1.000
_cell.length_c   1.000
_cell.angle_alpha   90.00
_cell.angle_beta   90.00
_cell.angle_gamma   90.00
#
_symmetry.space_group_name_H-M   'P 1'
#
loop_
_entity.id
_entity.type
_entity.pdbx_description
1 polymer ?
#
loop_
_entity_poly.entity_id
_entity_poly.type
_entity_poly.pdbx_seq_one_letter_code
_entity_poly.pdbx_strand_id
1 'polypeptide(L)'
;MAHSIDATGDSSVVSAKPFGLQVGAVGFAIACFIIYQVISYGVWILFADPQVGVWKFYPQPFGAYLFWAIMVLVFIGFNFGMHGFSSMSQPGGGILATVVTLVLGFAIPMLLIFGYGQMDPAFSATNFAGHGASGMIVLIGFYGFGIVANSMDGWPWTDAGLKQPMVGVAQLFTGFFLTFVGYIVLVYPCMASWTAPDRVVMPLPTAVGWFYSVITVWLTTVLVLDLWPYSSFKTRAGRALAAFFGNFALGTVLYFILLALLKNVLIPADALEKIGPAINLWPAQLGVWIVNILLFWALCCGNAPTSLSPAMNRIIRFIITWGLGIGAFVIYMRGFAVNVLHEAEIVPGFGGDPLTWVDLLNTVLLIFVCYFGCYGLNKKQ
;
A
#
# COMPACT_ATOMS: atom_id res chain seq x y z
N MET A 1 52.93 -29.17 37.82
CA MET A 1 53.50 -27.81 37.98
C MET A 1 52.86 -26.95 36.89
N ALA A 2 51.64 -26.45 37.06
CA ALA A 2 51.27 -25.29 37.86
C ALA A 2 52.13 -24.06 37.54
N HIS A 3 51.63 -23.19 36.64
CA HIS A 3 51.52 -21.76 36.90
C HIS A 3 50.43 -21.16 36.00
N SER A 4 49.37 -20.72 36.66
CA SER A 4 48.27 -19.87 36.21
C SER A 4 48.74 -18.43 36.04
N ILE A 5 48.30 -17.77 34.98
CA ILE A 5 48.08 -16.32 34.98
C ILE A 5 46.66 -16.09 34.48
N ASP A 6 45.77 -15.90 35.45
CA ASP A 6 44.50 -15.22 35.28
C ASP A 6 44.77 -13.78 34.84
N ALA A 7 44.16 -13.38 33.72
CA ALA A 7 43.89 -11.98 33.42
C ALA A 7 42.43 -11.91 32.99
N THR A 8 41.57 -11.78 34.00
CA THR A 8 40.16 -11.40 33.92
C THR A 8 40.04 -10.00 33.32
N GLY A 9 40.03 -9.93 31.99
CA GLY A 9 39.53 -8.78 31.25
C GLY A 9 38.02 -8.85 31.15
N ASP A 10 37.33 -8.54 32.26
CA ASP A 10 35.89 -8.34 32.30
C ASP A 10 35.55 -7.03 31.56
N SER A 11 35.67 -7.04 30.24
CA SER A 11 35.09 -6.01 29.38
C SER A 11 33.58 -6.26 29.36
N SER A 12 32.92 -5.91 30.46
CA SER A 12 31.50 -5.64 30.47
C SER A 12 31.28 -4.47 29.51
N VAL A 13 31.08 -4.80 28.24
CA VAL A 13 30.48 -3.87 27.28
C VAL A 13 29.13 -3.54 27.90
N VAL A 14 29.08 -2.40 28.58
CA VAL A 14 27.86 -1.82 29.12
C VAL A 14 26.94 -1.71 27.91
N SER A 15 26.03 -2.68 27.80
CA SER A 15 25.01 -2.72 26.77
C SER A 15 24.22 -1.44 26.93
N ALA A 16 24.53 -0.44 26.09
CA ALA A 16 23.88 0.85 26.13
C ALA A 16 22.38 0.59 26.03
N LYS A 17 21.61 1.13 26.98
CA LYS A 17 20.15 0.97 26.98
C LYS A 17 19.63 1.35 25.57
N PRO A 18 18.80 0.52 24.93
CA PRO A 18 18.26 0.82 23.63
C PRO A 18 17.57 2.19 23.66
N PHE A 19 17.93 3.08 22.74
CA PHE A 19 17.30 4.39 22.61
C PHE A 19 15.81 4.21 22.28
N GLY A 20 14.93 4.86 23.04
CA GLY A 20 13.48 4.87 22.81
C GLY A 20 12.65 4.17 23.88
N LEU A 21 11.32 4.27 23.76
CA LEU A 21 10.35 3.70 24.70
C LEU A 21 10.25 2.18 24.50
N GLN A 22 10.48 1.40 25.55
CA GLN A 22 10.34 -0.05 25.52
C GLN A 22 8.94 -0.49 25.98
N VAL A 23 8.20 -1.13 25.09
CA VAL A 23 6.82 -1.60 25.36
C VAL A 23 6.66 -3.07 25.00
N GLY A 24 5.72 -3.76 25.63
CA GLY A 24 5.35 -5.12 25.24
C GLY A 24 4.69 -5.16 23.85
N ALA A 25 4.49 -6.35 23.29
CA ALA A 25 3.97 -6.53 21.92
C ALA A 25 2.67 -5.75 21.64
N VAL A 26 1.70 -5.80 22.56
CA VAL A 26 0.44 -5.08 22.43
C VAL A 26 0.65 -3.56 22.52
N GLY A 27 1.46 -3.11 23.48
CA GLY A 27 1.79 -1.69 23.62
C GLY A 27 2.54 -1.14 22.40
N PHE A 28 3.40 -1.95 21.77
CA PHE A 28 4.09 -1.60 20.53
C PHE A 28 3.09 -1.37 19.39
N ALA A 29 2.17 -2.32 19.17
CA ALA A 29 1.16 -2.21 18.13
C ALA A 29 0.26 -0.98 18.33
N ILE A 30 -0.21 -0.74 19.56
CA ILE A 30 -1.03 0.43 19.90
C ILE A 30 -0.25 1.73 19.67
N ALA A 31 1.01 1.81 20.09
CA ALA A 31 1.83 3.00 19.87
C ALA A 31 2.04 3.26 18.38
N CYS A 32 2.38 2.25 17.58
CA CYS A 32 2.48 2.39 16.13
C CYS A 32 1.16 2.89 15.52
N PHE A 33 0.02 2.32 15.93
CA PHE A 33 -1.31 2.73 15.47
C PHE A 33 -1.57 4.21 15.73
N ILE A 34 -1.34 4.66 16.96
CA ILE A 34 -1.53 6.07 17.34
C ILE A 34 -0.60 6.97 16.54
N ILE A 35 0.68 6.62 16.41
CA ILE A 35 1.68 7.46 15.73
C ILE A 35 1.30 7.70 14.28
N TYR A 36 1.06 6.66 13.47
CA TYR A 36 0.78 6.86 12.06
C TYR A 36 -0.57 7.56 11.84
N GLN A 37 -1.58 7.30 12.69
CA GLN A 37 -2.89 7.97 12.62
C GLN A 37 -2.77 9.46 12.93
N VAL A 38 -2.07 9.83 14.02
CA VAL A 38 -1.89 11.24 14.42
C VAL A 38 -1.10 12.01 13.37
N ILE A 39 -0.01 11.43 12.86
CA ILE A 39 0.78 12.06 11.79
C ILE A 39 -0.07 12.22 10.52
N SER A 40 -0.81 11.20 10.11
CA SER A 40 -1.67 11.27 8.94
C SER A 40 -2.77 12.32 9.08
N TYR A 41 -3.39 12.41 10.26
CA TYR A 41 -4.38 13.45 10.54
C TYR A 41 -3.76 14.87 10.51
N GLY A 42 -2.55 15.04 11.03
CA GLY A 42 -1.80 16.29 10.91
C GLY A 42 -1.51 16.68 9.46
N VAL A 43 -1.08 15.71 8.63
CA VAL A 43 -0.87 15.92 7.18
C VAL A 43 -2.20 16.24 6.49
N TRP A 44 -3.29 15.60 6.88
CA TRP A 44 -4.63 15.87 6.35
C TRP A 44 -5.09 17.28 6.65
N ILE A 45 -5.03 17.74 7.91
CA ILE A 45 -5.36 19.13 8.27
C ILE A 45 -4.45 20.12 7.54
N LEU A 46 -3.18 19.79 7.30
CA LEU A 46 -2.31 20.72 6.61
C LEU A 46 -2.70 20.83 5.12
N PHE A 47 -2.92 19.71 4.44
CA PHE A 47 -2.98 19.69 2.97
C PHE A 47 -4.33 19.33 2.36
N ALA A 48 -5.14 18.50 3.00
CA ALA A 48 -6.27 17.83 2.36
C ALA A 48 -7.64 18.25 2.92
N ASP A 49 -7.76 18.56 4.22
CA ASP A 49 -9.05 18.81 4.84
C ASP A 49 -9.87 19.91 4.12
N PRO A 50 -11.09 19.62 3.62
CA PRO A 50 -11.86 20.59 2.85
C PRO A 50 -12.30 21.83 3.66
N GLN A 51 -12.52 21.66 4.97
CA GLN A 51 -13.07 22.71 5.83
C GLN A 51 -11.96 23.50 6.51
N VAL A 52 -11.08 22.82 7.25
CA VAL A 52 -10.04 23.44 8.08
C VAL A 52 -8.65 23.38 7.46
N GLY A 53 -8.53 22.79 6.26
CA GLY A 53 -7.27 22.65 5.56
C GLY A 53 -6.57 23.98 5.29
N VAL A 54 -5.25 24.03 5.48
CA VAL A 54 -4.46 25.21 5.11
C VAL A 54 -4.39 25.36 3.59
N TRP A 55 -4.08 24.28 2.88
CA TRP A 55 -3.88 24.30 1.43
C TRP A 55 -5.06 23.77 0.61
N LYS A 56 -5.90 22.90 1.18
CA LYS A 56 -7.15 22.37 0.58
C LYS A 56 -6.95 21.73 -0.80
N PHE A 57 -5.95 20.87 -0.95
CA PHE A 57 -5.61 20.17 -2.19
C PHE A 57 -6.41 18.89 -2.44
N TYR A 58 -7.45 18.63 -1.66
CA TYR A 58 -8.32 17.46 -1.83
C TYR A 58 -9.44 17.74 -2.85
N PRO A 59 -9.81 16.74 -3.68
CA PRO A 59 -9.17 15.42 -3.81
C PRO A 59 -7.88 15.47 -4.65
N GLN A 60 -7.84 16.37 -5.63
CA GLN A 60 -6.67 16.61 -6.47
C GLN A 60 -6.18 18.05 -6.26
N PRO A 61 -4.85 18.27 -6.25
CA PRO A 61 -3.80 17.35 -6.68
C PRO A 61 -3.27 16.38 -5.62
N PHE A 62 -3.76 16.44 -4.37
CA PHE A 62 -3.21 15.69 -3.24
C PHE A 62 -3.12 14.18 -3.50
N GLY A 63 -4.21 13.57 -3.99
CA GLY A 63 -4.28 12.13 -4.24
C GLY A 63 -3.24 11.62 -5.26
N ALA A 64 -3.02 12.34 -6.36
CA ALA A 64 -2.04 11.91 -7.37
C ALA A 64 -0.60 11.89 -6.83
N TYR A 65 -0.20 12.93 -6.07
CA TYR A 65 1.14 12.98 -5.47
C TYR A 65 1.31 11.94 -4.37
N LEU A 66 0.26 11.68 -3.59
CA LEU A 66 0.23 10.63 -2.58
C LEU A 66 0.42 9.24 -3.20
N PHE A 67 -0.28 8.96 -4.30
CA PHE A 67 -0.15 7.70 -5.04
C PHE A 67 1.27 7.49 -5.56
N TRP A 68 1.91 8.53 -6.08
CA TRP A 68 3.30 8.41 -6.51
C TRP A 68 4.28 8.29 -5.33
N ALA A 69 4.02 8.94 -4.20
CA ALA A 69 4.83 8.77 -3.00
C ALA A 69 4.81 7.31 -2.51
N ILE A 70 3.64 6.67 -2.45
CA ILE A 70 3.56 5.25 -2.08
C ILE A 70 4.21 4.34 -3.13
N MET A 71 4.18 4.70 -4.42
CA MET A 71 4.91 3.96 -5.45
C MET A 71 6.43 4.04 -5.26
N VAL A 72 6.96 5.23 -4.96
CA VAL A 72 8.40 5.38 -4.70
C VAL A 72 8.81 4.63 -3.42
N LEU A 73 7.94 4.55 -2.42
CA LEU A 73 8.12 3.67 -1.26
C LEU A 73 8.27 2.20 -1.67
N VAL A 74 7.47 1.72 -2.61
CA VAL A 74 7.63 0.36 -3.18
C VAL A 74 8.97 0.23 -3.88
N PHE A 75 9.39 1.22 -4.68
CA PHE A 75 10.69 1.16 -5.36
C PHE A 75 11.85 1.05 -4.36
N ILE A 76 11.91 1.95 -3.38
CA ILE A 76 13.01 2.01 -2.43
C ILE A 76 12.96 0.85 -1.44
N GLY A 77 11.80 0.62 -0.81
CA GLY A 77 11.66 -0.36 0.25
C GLY A 77 11.59 -1.79 -0.24
N PHE A 78 10.89 -2.04 -1.35
CA PHE A 78 10.51 -3.39 -1.78
C PHE A 78 11.41 -3.84 -2.91
N ASN A 79 11.54 -3.04 -3.97
CA ASN A 79 12.37 -3.44 -5.11
C ASN A 79 13.87 -3.35 -4.78
N PHE A 80 14.32 -2.24 -4.20
CA PHE A 80 15.73 -2.07 -3.82
C PHE A 80 16.06 -2.60 -2.41
N GLY A 81 15.08 -3.01 -1.60
CA GLY A 81 15.32 -3.55 -0.26
C GLY A 81 16.04 -2.56 0.66
N MET A 82 15.72 -1.26 0.55
CA MET A 82 16.39 -0.17 1.27
C MET A 82 17.90 -0.04 0.97
N HIS A 83 18.39 -0.60 -0.14
CA HIS A 83 19.79 -0.50 -0.51
C HIS A 83 20.24 0.97 -0.63
N GLY A 84 21.38 1.29 -0.03
CA GLY A 84 21.91 2.66 0.07
C GLY A 84 21.41 3.45 1.29
N PHE A 85 20.23 3.13 1.82
CA PHE A 85 19.67 3.82 3.01
C PHE A 85 19.89 3.02 4.30
N SER A 86 19.88 1.69 4.21
CA SER A 86 20.00 0.78 5.37
C SER A 86 21.38 0.81 6.05
N SER A 87 22.41 1.33 5.39
CA SER A 87 23.73 1.53 5.98
C SER A 87 23.83 2.77 6.87
N MET A 88 22.82 3.66 6.84
CA MET A 88 22.80 4.89 7.64
C MET A 88 22.13 4.65 8.99
N SER A 89 22.66 5.24 10.06
CA SER A 89 22.02 5.21 11.38
C SER A 89 20.69 5.98 11.36
N GLN A 90 19.71 5.47 12.11
CA GLN A 90 18.46 6.21 12.35
C GLN A 90 18.69 7.40 13.28
N PRO A 91 18.01 8.54 13.08
CA PRO A 91 16.91 8.75 12.11
C PRO A 91 17.39 9.15 10.70
N GLY A 92 18.70 9.32 10.48
CA GLY A 92 19.25 9.87 9.24
C GLY A 92 18.88 9.08 7.98
N GLY A 93 18.96 7.75 8.03
CA GLY A 93 18.53 6.88 6.93
C GLY A 93 17.04 7.05 6.59
N GLY A 94 16.18 7.09 7.61
CA GLY A 94 14.74 7.29 7.43
C GLY A 94 14.39 8.68 6.87
N ILE A 95 15.08 9.73 7.34
CA ILE A 95 14.92 11.10 6.82
C ILE A 95 15.29 11.16 5.34
N LEU A 96 16.46 10.63 4.97
CA LEU A 96 16.93 10.70 3.59
C LEU A 96 16.00 9.91 2.64
N ALA A 97 15.60 8.70 3.03
CA ALA A 97 14.64 7.90 2.26
C ALA A 97 13.29 8.63 2.10
N THR A 98 12.80 9.27 3.16
CA THR A 98 11.56 10.08 3.11
C THR A 98 11.69 11.25 2.16
N VAL A 99 12.79 12.02 2.24
CA VAL A 99 13.03 13.16 1.35
C VAL A 99 13.08 12.70 -0.12
N VAL A 100 13.80 11.61 -0.42
CA VAL A 100 13.84 11.05 -1.78
C VAL A 100 12.45 10.62 -2.24
N THR A 101 11.67 9.95 -1.38
CA THR A 101 10.29 9.57 -1.67
C THR A 101 9.43 10.77 -2.01
N LEU A 102 9.50 11.85 -1.23
CA LEU A 102 8.72 13.06 -1.50
C LEU A 102 9.17 13.72 -2.80
N VAL A 103 10.48 13.94 -2.98
CA VAL A 103 11.01 14.58 -4.20
C VAL A 103 10.60 13.82 -5.46
N LEU A 104 10.75 12.50 -5.49
CA LEU A 104 10.35 11.68 -6.64
C LEU A 104 8.82 11.57 -6.77
N GLY A 105 8.12 11.46 -5.64
CA GLY A 105 6.66 11.43 -5.58
C GLY A 105 6.02 12.71 -6.15
N PHE A 106 6.72 13.84 -6.09
CA PHE A 106 6.33 15.07 -6.79
C PHE A 106 6.87 15.13 -8.23
N ALA A 107 8.15 14.82 -8.45
CA ALA A 107 8.80 15.00 -9.73
C ALA A 107 8.19 14.13 -10.84
N ILE A 108 7.90 12.85 -10.57
CA ILE A 108 7.36 11.93 -11.58
C ILE A 108 5.98 12.37 -12.09
N PRO A 109 4.96 12.59 -11.25
CA PRO A 109 3.67 13.09 -11.73
C PRO A 109 3.79 14.48 -12.36
N MET A 110 4.67 15.38 -11.89
CA MET A 110 4.88 16.66 -12.58
C MET A 110 5.42 16.49 -13.99
N LEU A 111 6.38 15.58 -14.21
CA LEU A 111 6.90 15.27 -15.55
C LEU A 111 5.81 14.71 -16.46
N LEU A 112 4.93 13.85 -15.93
CA LEU A 112 3.80 13.32 -16.69
C LEU A 112 2.78 14.42 -17.02
N ILE A 113 2.41 15.26 -16.04
CA ILE A 113 1.31 16.22 -16.16
C ILE A 113 1.74 17.46 -16.95
N PHE A 114 2.88 18.04 -16.62
CA PHE A 114 3.35 19.30 -17.20
C PHE A 114 4.35 19.10 -18.35
N GLY A 115 4.99 17.93 -18.42
CA GLY A 115 5.86 17.54 -19.54
C GLY A 115 5.09 16.76 -20.60
N TYR A 116 4.74 15.51 -20.31
CA TYR A 116 4.04 14.64 -21.27
C TYR A 116 2.62 15.15 -21.62
N GLY A 117 1.94 15.80 -20.68
CA GLY A 117 0.64 16.44 -20.91
C GLY A 117 0.64 17.56 -21.96
N GLN A 118 1.81 18.06 -22.38
CA GLN A 118 1.92 18.98 -23.53
C GLN A 118 1.73 18.24 -24.88
N MET A 119 2.01 16.94 -24.91
CA MET A 119 1.89 16.09 -26.10
C MET A 119 0.59 15.29 -26.11
N ASP A 120 0.07 14.94 -24.94
CA ASP A 120 -1.13 14.12 -24.78
C ASP A 120 -2.15 14.78 -23.83
N PRO A 121 -3.33 15.20 -24.34
CA PRO A 121 -4.36 15.83 -23.53
C PRO A 121 -4.85 14.99 -22.34
N ALA A 122 -4.75 13.66 -22.40
CA ALA A 122 -5.12 12.78 -21.29
C ALA A 122 -4.28 13.04 -20.04
N PHE A 123 -3.06 13.54 -20.21
CA PHE A 123 -2.14 13.91 -19.14
C PHE A 123 -2.12 15.41 -18.84
N SER A 124 -3.00 16.21 -19.45
CA SER A 124 -2.96 17.66 -19.28
C SER A 124 -3.28 18.12 -17.85
N ALA A 125 -2.67 19.22 -17.42
CA ALA A 125 -3.00 19.84 -16.13
C ALA A 125 -4.42 20.45 -16.10
N THR A 126 -5.02 20.68 -17.27
CA THR A 126 -6.35 21.29 -17.43
C THR A 126 -7.41 20.46 -16.70
N ASN A 127 -8.18 21.11 -15.83
CA ASN A 127 -9.23 20.47 -15.02
C ASN A 127 -8.73 19.25 -14.22
N PHE A 128 -7.44 19.21 -13.88
CA PHE A 128 -6.79 18.09 -13.20
C PHE A 128 -6.84 16.73 -13.93
N ALA A 129 -7.12 16.71 -15.25
CA ALA A 129 -7.24 15.46 -16.02
C ALA A 129 -6.01 14.55 -15.85
N GLY A 130 -4.82 15.12 -16.00
CA GLY A 130 -3.55 14.41 -15.86
C GLY A 130 -3.26 13.88 -14.47
N HIS A 131 -3.88 14.42 -13.42
CA HIS A 131 -3.71 13.90 -12.06
C HIS A 131 -4.37 12.53 -11.91
N GLY A 132 -5.57 12.38 -12.48
CA GLY A 132 -6.25 11.09 -12.57
C GLY A 132 -5.47 10.10 -13.44
N ALA A 133 -5.08 10.51 -14.65
CA ALA A 133 -4.35 9.65 -15.57
C ALA A 133 -3.01 9.16 -15.00
N SER A 134 -2.28 10.06 -14.35
CA SER A 134 -1.02 9.75 -13.66
C SER A 134 -1.24 8.84 -12.45
N GLY A 135 -2.24 9.12 -11.62
CA GLY A 135 -2.57 8.29 -10.46
C GLY A 135 -2.98 6.87 -10.85
N MET A 136 -3.66 6.68 -11.97
CA MET A 136 -4.05 5.33 -12.41
C MET A 136 -2.87 4.47 -12.90
N ILE A 137 -1.74 5.06 -13.26
CA ILE A 137 -0.48 4.31 -13.50
C ILE A 137 -0.07 3.61 -12.21
N VAL A 138 -0.19 4.30 -11.08
CA VAL A 138 0.21 3.78 -9.76
C VAL A 138 -0.63 2.55 -9.40
N LEU A 139 -1.93 2.56 -9.67
CA LEU A 139 -2.79 1.42 -9.37
C LEU A 139 -2.27 0.14 -10.04
N ILE A 140 -2.00 0.19 -11.35
CA ILE A 140 -1.47 -0.97 -12.08
C ILE A 140 -0.05 -1.32 -11.60
N GLY A 141 0.77 -0.29 -11.38
CA GLY A 141 2.14 -0.47 -10.95
C GLY A 141 2.26 -1.08 -9.56
N PHE A 142 1.36 -0.79 -8.64
CA PHE A 142 1.47 -1.27 -7.27
C PHE A 142 1.52 -2.81 -7.23
N TYR A 143 0.69 -3.45 -8.04
CA TYR A 143 0.78 -4.88 -8.28
C TYR A 143 2.04 -5.25 -9.07
N GLY A 144 2.30 -4.61 -10.23
CA GLY A 144 3.41 -4.96 -11.12
C GLY A 144 4.79 -4.91 -10.46
N PHE A 145 5.07 -3.86 -9.67
CA PHE A 145 6.34 -3.69 -8.95
C PHE A 145 6.37 -4.54 -7.66
N GLY A 146 5.24 -4.66 -6.97
CA GLY A 146 5.14 -5.36 -5.69
C GLY A 146 5.13 -6.89 -5.79
N ILE A 147 4.40 -7.47 -6.76
CA ILE A 147 4.33 -8.92 -6.96
C ILE A 147 5.72 -9.51 -7.26
N VAL A 148 6.51 -8.79 -8.08
CA VAL A 148 7.84 -9.24 -8.51
C VAL A 148 8.82 -9.21 -7.32
N ALA A 149 8.74 -8.19 -6.47
CA ALA A 149 9.58 -8.09 -5.29
C ALA A 149 9.21 -9.11 -4.20
N ASN A 150 7.92 -9.23 -3.88
CA ASN A 150 7.48 -10.01 -2.71
C ASN A 150 7.06 -11.44 -3.05
N SER A 151 6.07 -11.62 -3.93
CA SER A 151 5.48 -12.95 -4.17
C SER A 151 6.32 -13.82 -5.09
N MET A 152 7.03 -13.19 -6.03
CA MET A 152 8.02 -13.86 -6.88
C MET A 152 9.41 -13.87 -6.24
N ASP A 153 9.61 -13.13 -5.15
CA ASP A 153 10.87 -13.08 -4.39
C ASP A 153 12.08 -12.75 -5.30
N GLY A 154 11.89 -11.82 -6.24
CA GLY A 154 12.90 -11.42 -7.22
C GLY A 154 13.28 -12.45 -8.27
N TRP A 155 12.54 -13.57 -8.37
CA TRP A 155 12.67 -14.50 -9.49
C TRP A 155 12.34 -13.82 -10.83
N PRO A 156 13.07 -14.12 -11.93
CA PRO A 156 14.16 -15.10 -12.06
C PRO A 156 15.56 -14.56 -11.74
N TRP A 157 15.67 -13.28 -11.41
CA TRP A 157 16.94 -12.56 -11.29
C TRP A 157 17.81 -13.07 -10.14
N THR A 158 17.17 -13.39 -9.02
CA THR A 158 17.85 -13.97 -7.85
C THR A 158 18.37 -15.39 -8.13
N ASP A 159 17.66 -16.19 -8.93
CA ASP A 159 18.13 -17.52 -9.38
C ASP A 159 19.31 -17.40 -10.36
N ALA A 160 19.36 -16.32 -11.14
CA ALA A 160 20.50 -16.00 -12.00
C ALA A 160 21.73 -15.44 -11.22
N GLY A 161 21.64 -15.35 -9.89
CA GLY A 161 22.74 -14.91 -9.03
C GLY A 161 22.89 -13.39 -8.89
N LEU A 162 21.94 -12.60 -9.40
CA LEU A 162 21.95 -11.14 -9.20
C LEU A 162 21.72 -10.80 -7.72
N LYS A 163 22.36 -9.73 -7.26
CA LYS A 163 22.22 -9.17 -5.91
C LYS A 163 21.72 -7.73 -5.99
N GLN A 164 21.30 -7.15 -4.87
CA GLN A 164 21.02 -5.72 -4.82
C GLN A 164 22.30 -4.91 -5.14
N PRO A 165 22.20 -3.80 -5.90
CA PRO A 165 20.96 -3.17 -6.39
C PRO A 165 20.44 -3.73 -7.73
N MET A 166 21.18 -4.63 -8.39
CA MET A 166 20.83 -5.13 -9.73
C MET A 166 19.51 -5.91 -9.78
N VAL A 167 19.19 -6.65 -8.72
CA VAL A 167 17.87 -7.29 -8.59
C VAL A 167 16.76 -6.23 -8.60
N GLY A 168 16.89 -5.17 -7.81
CA GLY A 168 15.92 -4.07 -7.79
C GLY A 168 15.76 -3.39 -9.15
N VAL A 169 16.87 -3.15 -9.87
CA VAL A 169 16.82 -2.61 -11.25
C VAL A 169 16.02 -3.54 -12.17
N ALA A 170 16.31 -4.84 -12.15
CA ALA A 170 15.61 -5.80 -13.00
C ALA A 170 14.12 -5.94 -12.64
N GLN A 171 13.79 -5.87 -11.35
CA GLN A 171 12.41 -5.84 -10.87
C GLN A 171 11.68 -4.55 -11.31
N LEU A 172 12.34 -3.39 -11.32
CA LEU A 172 11.76 -2.15 -11.84
C LEU A 172 11.46 -2.25 -13.33
N PHE A 173 12.38 -2.77 -14.15
CA PHE A 173 12.10 -2.95 -15.58
C PHE A 173 10.93 -3.90 -15.84
N THR A 174 10.86 -5.00 -15.08
CA THR A 174 9.77 -5.97 -15.20
C THR A 174 8.45 -5.34 -14.74
N GLY A 175 8.44 -4.69 -13.58
CA GLY A 175 7.28 -3.99 -13.05
C GLY A 175 6.80 -2.87 -13.98
N PHE A 176 7.72 -2.10 -14.56
CA PHE A 176 7.42 -1.07 -15.56
C PHE A 176 6.74 -1.67 -16.79
N PHE A 177 7.30 -2.75 -17.36
CA PHE A 177 6.71 -3.42 -18.51
C PHE A 177 5.27 -3.90 -18.22
N LEU A 178 5.07 -4.56 -17.07
CA LEU A 178 3.74 -5.02 -16.64
C LEU A 178 2.77 -3.85 -16.44
N THR A 179 3.24 -2.77 -15.82
CA THR A 179 2.47 -1.54 -15.59
C THR A 179 2.05 -0.92 -16.91
N PHE A 180 2.99 -0.78 -17.83
CA PHE A 180 2.75 -0.19 -19.14
C PHE A 180 1.70 -0.97 -19.93
N VAL A 181 1.84 -2.31 -19.99
CA VAL A 181 0.87 -3.17 -20.67
C VAL A 181 -0.51 -3.04 -20.01
N GLY A 182 -0.59 -3.17 -18.69
CA GLY A 182 -1.88 -3.06 -17.98
C GLY A 182 -2.52 -1.69 -18.15
N TYR A 183 -1.75 -0.61 -18.10
CA TYR A 183 -2.23 0.75 -18.26
C TYR A 183 -2.75 1.01 -19.68
N ILE A 184 -1.99 0.63 -20.71
CA ILE A 184 -2.39 0.82 -22.11
C ILE A 184 -3.63 0.00 -22.48
N VAL A 185 -3.83 -1.17 -21.86
CA VAL A 185 -4.98 -2.02 -22.16
C VAL A 185 -6.23 -1.62 -21.37
N LEU A 186 -6.08 -1.29 -20.08
CA LEU A 186 -7.22 -1.16 -19.16
C LEU A 186 -7.60 0.29 -18.83
N VAL A 187 -6.62 1.20 -18.83
CA VAL A 187 -6.81 2.55 -18.27
C VAL A 187 -6.76 3.62 -19.35
N TYR A 188 -5.67 3.68 -20.10
CA TYR A 188 -5.43 4.74 -21.08
C TYR A 188 -6.55 4.90 -22.11
N PRO A 189 -7.15 3.82 -22.67
CA PRO A 189 -8.27 3.95 -23.60
C PRO A 189 -9.51 4.60 -22.97
N CYS A 190 -9.67 4.54 -21.63
CA CYS A 190 -10.77 5.22 -20.95
C CYS A 190 -10.59 6.75 -20.87
N MET A 191 -9.38 7.26 -21.11
CA MET A 191 -9.02 8.67 -20.90
C MET A 191 -8.55 9.36 -22.18
N ALA A 192 -8.09 8.57 -23.16
CA ALA A 192 -7.65 9.06 -24.45
C ALA A 192 -8.82 9.67 -25.24
N SER A 193 -8.68 10.93 -25.66
CA SER A 193 -9.71 11.68 -26.37
C SER A 193 -10.09 11.08 -27.74
N TRP A 194 -9.26 10.20 -28.28
CA TRP A 194 -9.44 9.54 -29.57
C TRP A 194 -10.09 8.15 -29.46
N THR A 195 -10.35 7.64 -28.25
CA THR A 195 -10.98 6.34 -28.06
C THR A 195 -12.49 6.48 -27.95
N ALA A 196 -13.23 5.72 -28.77
CA ALA A 196 -14.69 5.65 -28.67
C ALA A 196 -15.10 4.73 -27.48
N PRO A 197 -16.21 5.01 -26.77
CA PRO A 197 -16.61 4.24 -25.59
C PRO A 197 -16.78 2.73 -25.80
N ASP A 198 -17.16 2.31 -27.02
CA ASP A 198 -17.30 0.90 -27.43
C ASP A 198 -15.96 0.18 -27.66
N ARG A 199 -14.84 0.91 -27.67
CA ARG A 199 -13.48 0.39 -27.86
C ARG A 199 -12.72 0.19 -26.56
N VAL A 200 -13.33 0.52 -25.43
CA VAL A 200 -12.77 0.31 -24.10
C VAL A 200 -13.03 -1.13 -23.65
N VAL A 201 -11.98 -1.84 -23.22
CA VAL A 201 -12.08 -3.23 -22.75
C VAL A 201 -12.97 -3.34 -21.51
N MET A 202 -12.84 -2.37 -20.59
CA MET A 202 -13.56 -2.31 -19.34
C MET A 202 -13.70 -0.86 -18.87
N PRO A 203 -14.87 -0.40 -18.41
CA PRO A 203 -15.03 0.95 -17.87
C PRO A 203 -14.07 1.21 -16.70
N LEU A 204 -13.53 2.42 -16.62
CA LEU A 204 -12.54 2.80 -15.61
C LEU A 204 -12.95 2.46 -14.17
N PRO A 205 -14.19 2.74 -13.68
CA PRO A 205 -14.59 2.36 -12.33
C PRO A 205 -14.47 0.86 -12.07
N THR A 206 -14.86 0.03 -13.05
CA THR A 206 -14.76 -1.43 -12.97
C THR A 206 -13.29 -1.87 -12.99
N ALA A 207 -12.47 -1.29 -13.86
CA ALA A 207 -11.03 -1.60 -13.93
C ALA A 207 -10.35 -1.28 -12.59
N VAL A 208 -10.68 -0.14 -11.97
CA VAL A 208 -10.16 0.25 -10.66
C VAL A 208 -10.58 -0.73 -9.57
N GLY A 209 -11.89 -1.00 -9.43
CA GLY A 209 -12.39 -1.92 -8.40
C GLY A 209 -11.86 -3.34 -8.56
N TRP A 210 -11.80 -3.84 -9.80
CA TRP A 210 -11.30 -5.16 -10.12
C TRP A 210 -9.80 -5.28 -9.82
N PHE A 211 -8.99 -4.35 -10.32
CA PHE A 211 -7.54 -4.42 -10.14
C PHE A 211 -7.14 -4.22 -8.67
N TYR A 212 -7.83 -3.36 -7.93
CA TYR A 212 -7.62 -3.24 -6.49
C TYR A 212 -8.00 -4.52 -5.73
N SER A 213 -8.99 -5.28 -6.22
CA SER A 213 -9.31 -6.60 -5.66
C SER A 213 -8.16 -7.59 -5.88
N VAL A 214 -7.46 -7.52 -7.02
CA VAL A 214 -6.22 -8.28 -7.25
C VAL A 214 -5.13 -7.88 -6.25
N ILE A 215 -4.95 -6.58 -5.98
CA ILE A 215 -4.01 -6.09 -4.96
C ILE A 215 -4.38 -6.61 -3.57
N THR A 216 -5.66 -6.55 -3.20
CA THR A 216 -6.17 -7.03 -1.91
C THR A 216 -5.87 -8.52 -1.72
N VAL A 217 -6.11 -9.36 -2.74
CA VAL A 217 -5.77 -10.78 -2.69
C VAL A 217 -4.26 -10.98 -2.61
N TRP A 218 -3.48 -10.29 -3.44
CA TRP A 218 -2.02 -10.40 -3.42
C TRP A 218 -1.45 -10.10 -2.03
N LEU A 219 -1.86 -8.98 -1.43
CA LEU A 219 -1.40 -8.62 -0.08
C LEU A 219 -1.93 -9.57 0.98
N THR A 220 -3.15 -10.06 0.85
CA THR A 220 -3.67 -11.10 1.74
C THR A 220 -2.81 -12.36 1.69
N THR A 221 -2.51 -12.84 0.48
CA THR A 221 -1.76 -14.09 0.32
C THR A 221 -0.35 -13.94 0.87
N VAL A 222 0.36 -12.85 0.55
CA VAL A 222 1.75 -12.68 0.96
C VAL A 222 1.91 -12.29 2.44
N LEU A 223 1.03 -11.44 2.99
CA LEU A 223 1.20 -10.90 4.35
C LEU A 223 0.64 -11.82 5.43
N VAL A 224 -0.51 -12.46 5.19
CA VAL A 224 -1.22 -13.20 6.26
C VAL A 224 -1.43 -14.69 5.97
N LEU A 225 -1.36 -15.12 4.70
CA LEU A 225 -1.51 -16.53 4.33
C LEU A 225 -0.18 -17.26 4.04
N ASP A 226 0.97 -16.63 4.32
CA ASP A 226 2.31 -17.19 4.04
C ASP A 226 2.45 -17.67 2.58
N LEU A 227 1.95 -16.86 1.64
CA LEU A 227 1.90 -17.11 0.20
C LEU A 227 1.09 -18.37 -0.20
N TRP A 228 0.27 -18.93 0.70
CA TRP A 228 -0.67 -19.99 0.36
C TRP A 228 -1.79 -19.45 -0.55
N PRO A 229 -2.23 -20.20 -1.58
CA PRO A 229 -1.88 -21.58 -1.89
C PRO A 229 -0.60 -21.78 -2.71
N TYR A 230 0.01 -20.70 -3.24
CA TYR A 230 1.14 -20.79 -4.16
C TYR A 230 2.40 -21.38 -3.52
N SER A 231 2.56 -21.26 -2.21
CA SER A 231 3.65 -21.90 -1.46
C SER A 231 3.66 -23.44 -1.57
N SER A 232 2.57 -24.07 -2.02
CA SER A 232 2.50 -25.52 -2.29
C SER A 232 3.27 -25.98 -3.53
N PHE A 233 3.63 -25.06 -4.44
CA PHE A 233 4.42 -25.38 -5.61
C PHE A 233 5.88 -25.67 -5.22
N LYS A 234 6.43 -26.79 -5.75
CA LYS A 234 7.77 -27.30 -5.40
C LYS A 234 8.90 -26.44 -5.95
N THR A 235 8.74 -25.86 -7.14
CA THR A 235 9.77 -25.02 -7.78
C THR A 235 9.51 -23.55 -7.51
N ARG A 236 10.59 -22.76 -7.38
CA ARG A 236 10.49 -21.31 -7.21
C ARG A 236 9.79 -20.65 -8.39
N ALA A 237 10.14 -21.04 -9.62
CA ALA A 237 9.47 -20.58 -10.84
C ALA A 237 7.97 -20.91 -10.85
N GLY A 238 7.59 -22.14 -10.48
CA GLY A 238 6.19 -22.55 -10.40
C GLY A 238 5.41 -21.73 -9.37
N ARG A 239 6.00 -21.51 -8.19
CA ARG A 239 5.43 -20.64 -7.15
C ARG A 239 5.27 -19.19 -7.64
N ALA A 240 6.30 -18.63 -8.27
CA ALA A 240 6.29 -17.25 -8.77
C ALA A 240 5.21 -17.04 -9.83
N LEU A 241 5.15 -17.91 -10.85
CA LEU A 241 4.13 -17.85 -11.90
C LEU A 241 2.73 -18.13 -11.36
N ALA A 242 2.57 -19.09 -10.46
CA ALA A 242 1.29 -19.38 -9.83
C ALA A 242 0.81 -18.19 -8.97
N ALA A 243 1.70 -17.53 -8.23
CA ALA A 243 1.35 -16.33 -7.47
C ALA A 243 0.98 -15.16 -8.38
N PHE A 244 1.71 -14.99 -9.49
CA PHE A 244 1.39 -13.96 -10.48
C PHE A 244 -0.02 -14.17 -11.07
N PHE A 245 -0.25 -15.27 -11.79
CA PHE A 245 -1.54 -15.49 -12.45
C PHE A 245 -2.68 -15.83 -11.48
N GLY A 246 -2.38 -16.55 -10.40
CA GLY A 246 -3.37 -16.96 -9.42
C GLY A 246 -3.97 -15.78 -8.68
N ASN A 247 -3.19 -14.74 -8.36
CA ASN A 247 -3.71 -13.55 -7.68
C ASN A 247 -4.69 -12.79 -8.59
N PHE A 248 -4.48 -12.79 -9.91
CA PHE A 248 -5.47 -12.25 -10.86
C PHE A 248 -6.77 -13.04 -10.84
N ALA A 249 -6.69 -14.37 -10.89
CA ALA A 249 -7.88 -15.23 -10.88
C ALA A 249 -8.68 -15.07 -9.57
N LEU A 250 -8.00 -15.18 -8.42
CA LEU A 250 -8.61 -15.00 -7.11
C LEU A 250 -9.11 -13.56 -6.89
N GLY A 251 -8.36 -12.55 -7.36
CA GLY A 251 -8.78 -11.15 -7.31
C GLY A 251 -10.04 -10.87 -8.12
N THR A 252 -10.21 -11.56 -9.26
CA THR A 252 -11.43 -11.49 -10.06
C THR A 252 -12.64 -12.05 -9.31
N VAL A 253 -12.47 -13.20 -8.64
CA VAL A 253 -13.52 -13.76 -7.78
C VAL A 253 -13.82 -12.81 -6.62
N LEU A 254 -12.77 -12.28 -5.99
CA LEU A 254 -12.92 -11.35 -4.88
C LEU A 254 -13.67 -10.08 -5.27
N TYR A 255 -13.42 -9.54 -6.47
CA TYR A 255 -14.12 -8.36 -6.97
C TYR A 255 -15.65 -8.51 -6.86
N PHE A 256 -16.18 -9.64 -7.34
CA PHE A 256 -17.61 -9.91 -7.27
C PHE A 256 -18.11 -10.14 -5.84
N ILE A 257 -17.30 -10.77 -4.98
CA ILE A 257 -17.62 -10.95 -3.56
C ILE A 257 -17.72 -9.60 -2.85
N LEU A 258 -16.72 -8.73 -3.02
CA LEU A 258 -16.72 -7.39 -2.41
C LEU A 258 -17.87 -6.56 -2.95
N LEU A 259 -18.11 -6.60 -4.27
CA LEU A 259 -19.22 -5.87 -4.89
C LEU A 259 -20.57 -6.35 -4.34
N ALA A 260 -20.76 -7.66 -4.17
CA ALA A 260 -21.97 -8.21 -3.57
C ALA A 260 -22.11 -7.82 -2.09
N LEU A 261 -21.02 -7.86 -1.31
CA LEU A 261 -21.01 -7.45 0.09
C LEU A 261 -21.38 -5.96 0.23
N LEU A 262 -20.80 -5.10 -0.62
CA LEU A 262 -21.08 -3.66 -0.64
C LEU A 262 -22.54 -3.38 -0.98
N LYS A 263 -23.05 -3.98 -2.06
CA LYS A 263 -24.42 -3.75 -2.55
C LYS A 263 -25.50 -4.30 -1.62
N ASN A 264 -25.25 -5.43 -0.95
CA ASN A 264 -26.30 -6.13 -0.22
C ASN A 264 -26.21 -5.99 1.31
N VAL A 265 -25.08 -5.51 1.83
CA VAL A 265 -24.84 -5.51 3.29
C VAL A 265 -24.31 -4.18 3.80
N LEU A 266 -23.25 -3.64 3.19
CA LEU A 266 -22.50 -2.53 3.80
C LEU A 266 -23.03 -1.15 3.44
N ILE A 267 -23.52 -0.96 2.21
CA ILE A 267 -23.96 0.34 1.71
C ILE A 267 -25.49 0.45 1.80
N PRO A 268 -26.03 1.53 2.41
CA PRO A 268 -27.46 1.82 2.41
C PRO A 268 -28.06 1.94 1.00
N ALA A 269 -29.35 1.60 0.84
CA ALA A 269 -30.01 1.57 -0.47
C ALA A 269 -30.09 2.95 -1.15
N ASP A 270 -30.32 4.00 -0.38
CA ASP A 270 -30.34 5.40 -0.84
C ASP A 270 -28.95 5.90 -1.27
N ALA A 271 -27.90 5.48 -0.54
CA ALA A 271 -26.53 5.73 -0.96
C ALA A 271 -26.19 4.99 -2.26
N LEU A 272 -26.60 3.73 -2.41
CA LEU A 272 -26.40 2.94 -3.63
C LEU A 272 -27.04 3.58 -4.85
N GLU A 273 -28.26 4.13 -4.70
CA GLU A 273 -28.94 4.85 -5.78
C GLU A 273 -28.13 6.06 -6.25
N LYS A 274 -27.61 6.87 -5.32
CA LYS A 274 -26.77 8.03 -5.65
C LYS A 274 -25.41 7.67 -6.23
N ILE A 275 -24.80 6.59 -5.76
CA ILE A 275 -23.53 6.08 -6.27
C ILE A 275 -23.69 5.60 -7.71
N GLY A 276 -24.82 4.94 -8.02
CA GLY A 276 -25.14 4.48 -9.36
C GLY A 276 -24.04 3.61 -9.97
N PRO A 277 -23.65 3.83 -11.25
CA PRO A 277 -22.62 3.04 -11.93
C PRO A 277 -21.24 3.07 -11.26
N ALA A 278 -20.95 4.09 -10.45
CA ALA A 278 -19.66 4.20 -9.76
C ALA A 278 -19.46 3.13 -8.69
N ILE A 279 -20.51 2.37 -8.32
CA ILE A 279 -20.44 1.25 -7.38
C ILE A 279 -19.36 0.22 -7.75
N ASN A 280 -19.04 0.12 -9.04
CA ASN A 280 -18.02 -0.80 -9.53
C ASN A 280 -16.59 -0.42 -9.10
N LEU A 281 -16.36 0.82 -8.63
CA LEU A 281 -15.11 1.28 -8.02
C LEU A 281 -15.02 0.98 -6.52
N TRP A 282 -16.15 0.77 -5.84
CA TRP A 282 -16.19 0.60 -4.38
C TRP A 282 -15.49 -0.64 -3.83
N PRO A 283 -15.31 -1.75 -4.60
CA PRO A 283 -14.38 -2.80 -4.18
C PRO A 283 -12.97 -2.30 -3.89
N ALA A 284 -12.49 -1.24 -4.55
CA ALA A 284 -11.23 -0.59 -4.20
C ALA A 284 -11.32 0.18 -2.87
N GLN A 285 -12.42 0.89 -2.63
CA GLN A 285 -12.68 1.65 -1.40
C GLN A 285 -12.74 0.76 -0.15
N LEU A 286 -13.31 -0.45 -0.27
CA LEU A 286 -13.28 -1.44 0.80
C LEU A 286 -11.92 -2.15 0.87
N GLY A 287 -11.34 -2.47 -0.30
CA GLY A 287 -10.05 -3.14 -0.41
C GLY A 287 -8.92 -2.36 0.25
N VAL A 288 -8.87 -1.03 0.11
CA VAL A 288 -7.81 -0.19 0.69
C VAL A 288 -7.80 -0.25 2.22
N TRP A 289 -8.97 -0.29 2.86
CA TRP A 289 -9.08 -0.49 4.31
C TRP A 289 -8.59 -1.87 4.74
N ILE A 290 -8.97 -2.92 4.00
CA ILE A 290 -8.47 -4.27 4.26
C ILE A 290 -6.94 -4.30 4.13
N VAL A 291 -6.40 -3.70 3.06
CA VAL A 291 -4.96 -3.58 2.82
C VAL A 291 -4.23 -2.84 3.95
N ASN A 292 -4.77 -1.72 4.43
CA ASN A 292 -4.19 -0.99 5.54
C ASN A 292 -4.07 -1.86 6.80
N ILE A 293 -5.14 -2.59 7.14
CA ILE A 293 -5.13 -3.51 8.27
C ILE A 293 -4.17 -4.68 8.05
N LEU A 294 -4.10 -5.24 6.84
CA LEU A 294 -3.12 -6.29 6.50
C LEU A 294 -1.68 -5.81 6.73
N LEU A 295 -1.35 -4.61 6.24
CA LEU A 295 -0.04 -3.99 6.42
C LEU A 295 0.25 -3.74 7.90
N PHE A 296 -0.67 -3.07 8.61
CA PHE A 296 -0.51 -2.80 10.04
C PHE A 296 -0.33 -4.08 10.86
N TRP A 297 -1.14 -5.11 10.58
CA TRP A 297 -1.07 -6.38 11.30
C TRP A 297 0.26 -7.10 11.08
N ALA A 298 0.71 -7.17 9.82
CA ALA A 298 1.97 -7.82 9.47
C ALA A 298 3.18 -7.06 10.03
N LEU A 299 3.18 -5.74 9.95
CA LEU A 299 4.32 -4.89 10.27
C LEU A 299 4.41 -4.50 11.75
N CYS A 300 3.27 -4.29 12.42
CA CYS A 300 3.24 -3.74 13.78
C CYS A 300 2.77 -4.75 14.83
N CYS A 301 1.86 -5.67 14.48
CA CYS A 301 1.34 -6.67 15.41
C CYS A 301 2.18 -7.95 15.47
N GLY A 302 3.29 -8.01 14.73
CA GLY A 302 4.12 -9.22 14.62
C GLY A 302 3.40 -10.39 13.93
N ASN A 303 2.37 -10.09 13.14
CA ASN A 303 1.56 -11.07 12.43
C ASN A 303 1.00 -12.21 13.31
N ALA A 304 0.57 -11.88 14.54
CA ALA A 304 0.00 -12.85 15.46
C ALA A 304 -1.33 -13.45 14.93
N PRO A 305 -1.72 -14.67 15.32
CA PRO A 305 -0.91 -15.64 16.05
C PRO A 305 0.20 -16.25 15.17
N THR A 306 1.30 -16.67 15.80
CA THR A 306 2.43 -17.37 15.15
C THR A 306 2.72 -18.74 15.77
N SER A 307 2.10 -19.07 16.91
CA SER A 307 2.39 -20.26 17.71
C SER A 307 1.46 -21.45 17.44
N LEU A 308 0.40 -21.29 16.65
CA LEU A 308 -0.52 -22.39 16.31
C LEU A 308 -0.03 -23.17 15.09
N SER A 309 -0.80 -24.14 14.62
CA SER A 309 -0.51 -24.81 13.35
C SER A 309 -0.54 -23.82 12.18
N PRO A 310 0.22 -24.05 11.09
CA PRO A 310 0.27 -23.13 9.95
C PRO A 310 -1.11 -22.81 9.38
N ALA A 311 -1.99 -23.81 9.22
CA ALA A 311 -3.34 -23.59 8.74
C ALA A 311 -4.17 -22.71 9.69
N MET A 312 -4.09 -22.98 11.00
CA MET A 312 -4.84 -22.22 12.00
C MET A 312 -4.35 -20.76 12.09
N ASN A 313 -3.03 -20.54 12.06
CA ASN A 313 -2.46 -19.19 12.04
C ASN A 313 -3.00 -18.39 10.85
N ARG A 314 -2.98 -18.97 9.64
CA ARG A 314 -3.46 -18.32 8.41
C ARG A 314 -4.94 -17.97 8.50
N ILE A 315 -5.78 -18.93 8.92
CA ILE A 315 -7.24 -18.73 9.04
C ILE A 315 -7.54 -17.61 10.04
N ILE A 316 -6.93 -17.63 11.22
CA ILE A 316 -7.18 -16.62 12.25
C ILE A 316 -6.68 -15.24 11.80
N ARG A 317 -5.47 -15.13 11.25
CA ARG A 317 -4.96 -13.85 10.72
C ARG A 317 -5.88 -13.30 9.63
N PHE A 318 -6.34 -14.15 8.72
CA PHE A 318 -7.30 -13.77 7.68
C PHE A 318 -8.58 -13.20 8.29
N ILE A 319 -9.22 -13.95 9.20
CA ILE A 319 -10.48 -13.52 9.85
C ILE A 319 -10.29 -12.19 10.59
N ILE A 320 -9.21 -12.05 11.38
CA ILE A 320 -8.94 -10.84 12.15
C ILE A 320 -8.73 -9.64 11.21
N THR A 321 -7.83 -9.77 10.24
CA THR A 321 -7.47 -8.64 9.37
C THR A 321 -8.60 -8.22 8.45
N TRP A 322 -9.35 -9.17 7.90
CA TRP A 322 -10.51 -8.87 7.09
C TRP A 322 -11.68 -8.31 7.90
N GLY A 323 -11.96 -8.89 9.07
CA GLY A 323 -13.01 -8.40 9.95
C GLY A 323 -12.74 -6.97 10.43
N LEU A 324 -11.50 -6.68 10.83
CA LEU A 324 -11.07 -5.33 11.21
C LEU A 324 -11.09 -4.36 10.01
N GLY A 325 -10.68 -4.79 8.82
CA GLY A 325 -10.72 -3.96 7.60
C GLY A 325 -12.15 -3.56 7.22
N ILE A 326 -13.09 -4.52 7.22
CA ILE A 326 -14.51 -4.27 6.97
C ILE A 326 -15.09 -3.37 8.07
N GLY A 327 -14.75 -3.63 9.33
CA GLY A 327 -15.19 -2.80 10.46
C GLY A 327 -14.69 -1.35 10.34
N ALA A 328 -13.42 -1.16 9.98
CA ALA A 328 -12.82 0.16 9.78
C ALA A 328 -13.50 0.92 8.63
N PHE A 329 -13.78 0.24 7.50
CA PHE A 329 -14.57 0.81 6.41
C PHE A 329 -15.95 1.29 6.90
N VAL A 330 -16.68 0.48 7.67
CA VAL A 330 -18.01 0.86 8.18
C VAL A 330 -17.93 2.08 9.10
N ILE A 331 -16.98 2.08 10.05
CA ILE A 331 -16.76 3.22 10.97
C ILE A 331 -16.39 4.48 10.18
N TYR A 332 -15.55 4.32 9.16
CA TYR A 332 -15.13 5.43 8.32
C TYR A 332 -16.31 6.07 7.60
N MET A 333 -17.05 5.25 6.84
CA MET A 333 -18.16 5.71 6.01
C MET A 333 -19.33 6.27 6.81
N ARG A 334 -19.59 5.75 8.02
CA ARG A 334 -20.75 6.13 8.86
C ARG A 334 -20.47 7.25 9.86
N GLY A 335 -19.31 7.89 9.80
CA GLY A 335 -19.11 9.07 10.63
C GLY A 335 -17.71 9.66 10.62
N PHE A 336 -16.64 8.87 10.57
CA PHE A 336 -15.29 9.44 10.68
C PHE A 336 -14.97 10.36 9.49
N ALA A 337 -15.29 9.93 8.27
CA ALA A 337 -15.01 10.70 7.06
C ALA A 337 -15.68 12.09 7.10
N VAL A 338 -16.95 12.13 7.49
CA VAL A 338 -17.77 13.35 7.47
C VAL A 338 -17.48 14.23 8.69
N ASN A 339 -17.45 13.64 9.88
CA ASN A 339 -17.38 14.40 11.14
C ASN A 339 -15.96 14.75 11.57
N VAL A 340 -14.95 14.03 11.07
CA VAL A 340 -13.54 14.24 11.48
C VAL A 340 -12.70 14.72 10.31
N LEU A 341 -12.86 14.13 9.12
CA LEU A 341 -12.08 14.51 7.93
C LEU A 341 -12.79 15.55 7.06
N HIS A 342 -14.03 15.90 7.40
CA HIS A 342 -14.86 16.88 6.69
C HIS A 342 -15.07 16.58 5.21
N GLU A 343 -15.06 15.30 4.85
CA GLU A 343 -15.32 14.84 3.50
C GLU A 343 -16.81 14.93 3.15
N ALA A 344 -17.11 14.89 1.85
CA ALA A 344 -18.47 15.03 1.36
C ALA A 344 -19.35 13.81 1.73
N GLU A 345 -20.55 14.11 2.21
CA GLU A 345 -21.61 13.11 2.34
C GLU A 345 -22.16 12.68 0.99
N ILE A 346 -22.50 11.40 0.87
CA ILE A 346 -23.29 10.88 -0.26
C ILE A 346 -24.77 10.99 0.10
N VAL A 347 -25.13 10.50 1.28
CA VAL A 347 -26.42 10.66 1.94
C VAL A 347 -26.18 11.04 3.40
N PRO A 348 -27.15 11.63 4.11
CA PRO A 348 -26.97 11.98 5.52
C PRO A 348 -26.45 10.80 6.35
N GLY A 349 -25.30 10.98 7.02
CA GLY A 349 -24.67 9.95 7.84
C GLY A 349 -23.92 8.85 7.09
N PHE A 350 -23.72 8.99 5.76
CA PHE A 350 -22.89 8.08 4.97
C PHE A 350 -22.13 8.82 3.86
N GLY A 351 -20.80 8.79 3.90
CA GLY A 351 -19.98 9.43 2.87
C GLY A 351 -18.48 9.32 3.11
N GLY A 352 -17.72 9.92 2.20
CA GLY A 352 -16.26 9.91 2.19
C GLY A 352 -15.61 9.23 0.99
N ASP A 353 -14.30 9.37 0.90
CA ASP A 353 -13.39 8.77 -0.10
C ASP A 353 -12.26 7.99 0.61
N PRO A 354 -12.51 6.72 0.96
CA PRO A 354 -11.51 5.90 1.64
C PRO A 354 -10.14 5.84 0.98
N LEU A 355 -10.05 5.85 -0.36
CA LEU A 355 -8.79 5.76 -1.10
C LEU A 355 -7.80 6.83 -0.67
N THR A 356 -8.19 8.11 -0.70
CA THR A 356 -7.26 9.21 -0.43
C THR A 356 -6.78 9.20 1.03
N TRP A 357 -7.69 9.03 2.00
CA TRP A 357 -7.30 8.98 3.41
C TRP A 357 -6.47 7.75 3.75
N VAL A 358 -6.88 6.57 3.29
CA VAL A 358 -6.21 5.32 3.68
C VAL A 358 -4.87 5.16 2.96
N ASP A 359 -4.70 5.70 1.76
CA ASP A 359 -3.38 5.76 1.12
C ASP A 359 -2.42 6.69 1.86
N LEU A 360 -2.92 7.74 2.52
CA LEU A 360 -2.14 8.57 3.44
C LEU A 360 -1.72 7.76 4.66
N LEU A 361 -2.65 7.01 5.26
CA LEU A 361 -2.33 6.09 6.35
C LEU A 361 -1.24 5.09 5.96
N ASN A 362 -1.38 4.46 4.78
CA ASN A 362 -0.42 3.48 4.27
C ASN A 362 0.94 4.12 4.03
N THR A 363 0.98 5.31 3.44
CA THR A 363 2.22 6.05 3.19
C THR A 363 2.95 6.37 4.49
N VAL A 364 2.25 6.94 5.48
CA VAL A 364 2.85 7.28 6.78
C VAL A 364 3.27 6.03 7.55
N LEU A 365 2.44 4.98 7.55
CA LEU A 365 2.75 3.68 8.16
C LEU A 365 4.05 3.10 7.58
N LEU A 366 4.17 3.05 6.25
CA LEU A 366 5.33 2.48 5.57
C LEU A 366 6.58 3.35 5.79
N ILE A 367 6.47 4.67 5.79
CA ILE A 367 7.60 5.53 6.16
C ILE A 367 8.03 5.24 7.61
N PHE A 368 7.10 5.27 8.55
CA PHE A 368 7.43 5.07 9.96
C PHE A 368 8.05 3.69 10.23
N VAL A 369 7.48 2.63 9.67
CA VAL A 369 7.94 1.27 9.94
C VAL A 369 9.13 0.87 9.05
N CYS A 370 9.05 1.09 7.75
CA CYS A 370 10.09 0.60 6.81
C CYS A 370 11.28 1.56 6.71
N TYR A 371 11.07 2.88 6.74
CA TYR A 371 12.18 3.83 6.62
C TYR A 371 12.82 4.15 7.96
N PHE A 372 12.00 4.39 8.99
CA PHE A 372 12.50 4.72 10.32
C PHE A 372 12.70 3.49 11.21
N GLY A 373 12.21 2.29 10.84
CA GLY A 373 12.34 1.11 11.69
C GLY A 373 11.63 1.26 13.04
N CYS A 374 10.54 2.04 13.08
CA CYS A 374 9.87 2.46 14.31
C CYS A 374 10.79 3.25 15.28
N TYR A 375 11.73 4.04 14.76
CA TYR A 375 12.69 4.82 15.55
C TYR A 375 12.04 5.52 16.77
N GLY A 376 12.60 5.30 17.95
CA GLY A 376 12.07 5.81 19.22
C GLY A 376 11.10 4.87 19.94
N LEU A 377 10.71 3.75 19.33
CA LEU A 377 9.84 2.72 19.92
C LEU A 377 10.48 1.33 19.77
N ASN A 378 10.65 0.63 20.88
CA ASN A 378 11.23 -0.72 20.89
C ASN A 378 10.24 -1.73 21.47
N LYS A 379 10.09 -2.86 20.79
CA LYS A 379 9.36 -4.01 21.30
C LYS A 379 10.25 -4.77 22.29
N LYS A 380 9.79 -4.93 23.54
CA LYS A 380 10.42 -5.84 24.51
C LYS A 380 10.32 -7.26 23.96
N GLN A 381 11.46 -7.94 23.91
CA GLN A 381 11.56 -9.34 23.49
C GLN A 381 10.85 -10.26 24.48
#